data_AF-A0A496UWQ5-F1
#
_entry.id   AF-A0A496UWQ5-F1
#
_cell.length_a   1.000
_cell.length_b   1.000
_cell.length_c   1.000
_cell.angle_alpha   90.00
_cell.angle_beta   90.00
_cell.angle_gamma   90.00
#
_symmetry.space_group_name_H-M   'P 1'
#
loop_
_entity.id
_entity.type
_entity.pdbx_description
1 polymer ?
#
loop_
_entity_poly.entity_id
_entity_poly.type
_entity_poly.pdbx_seq_one_letter_code
_entity_poly.pdbx_strand_id
1 'polypeptide(L)'
;LSFSNFGSSEHPYVAKVRRAAEIVKERAPGLVVDGEMQLAIARDRELRKGYFPFCRLDEDANVLIFPDLQSGHLAMQSLNYMAEALPIGPMLMGTRLPVHLLQYGATVEEVVNLTTVGVVEFCAG
;
A
#
# COMPACT_ATOMS: atom_id res chain seq x y z
N LEU A 1 -4.52 0.77 -5.66
CA LEU A 1 -3.97 0.38 -6.98
C LEU A 1 -5.00 -0.41 -7.77
N SER A 2 -5.01 -0.24 -9.09
CA SER A 2 -5.88 -0.92 -10.04
C SER A 2 -5.15 -1.06 -11.38
N PHE A 3 -5.65 -1.91 -12.28
CA PHE A 3 -5.19 -1.93 -13.67
C PHE A 3 -5.81 -0.82 -14.52
N SER A 4 -6.68 0.02 -13.95
CA SER A 4 -7.31 1.19 -14.61
C SER A 4 -6.91 2.49 -13.91
N ASN A 5 -6.99 3.60 -14.64
CA ASN A 5 -6.81 4.96 -14.13
C ASN A 5 -8.14 5.71 -14.22
N PHE A 6 -8.70 6.09 -13.08
CA PHE A 6 -9.81 7.05 -12.95
C PHE A 6 -10.96 6.89 -13.98
N GLY A 7 -11.44 5.67 -14.21
CA GLY A 7 -12.53 5.39 -15.16
C GLY A 7 -12.11 4.88 -16.52
N SER A 8 -10.81 4.69 -16.79
CA SER A 8 -10.33 4.23 -18.09
C SER A 8 -10.81 2.83 -18.49
N SER A 9 -11.40 2.07 -17.56
CA SER A 9 -11.97 0.76 -17.83
C SER A 9 -13.19 0.52 -16.94
N GLU A 10 -14.25 -0.04 -17.53
CA GLU A 10 -15.42 -0.48 -16.78
C GLU A 10 -15.26 -1.96 -16.40
N HIS A 11 -15.01 -2.21 -15.11
CA HIS A 11 -14.85 -3.57 -14.60
C HIS A 11 -15.20 -3.64 -13.10
N PRO A 12 -15.82 -4.72 -12.60
CA PRO A 12 -16.16 -4.86 -11.18
C PRO A 12 -14.97 -4.65 -10.22
N TYR A 13 -13.79 -5.20 -10.55
CA TYR A 13 -12.57 -4.97 -9.77
C TYR A 13 -12.11 -3.50 -9.74
N VAL A 14 -12.33 -2.74 -10.82
CA VAL A 14 -12.03 -1.31 -10.89
C VAL A 14 -13.01 -0.54 -10.01
N ALA A 15 -14.31 -0.85 -10.12
CA ALA A 15 -15.35 -0.24 -9.29
C ALA A 15 -15.11 -0.47 -7.79
N LYS A 16 -14.65 -1.67 -7.40
CA LYS A 16 -14.25 -1.99 -6.01
C LYS A 16 -13.20 -1.02 -5.49
N VAL A 17 -12.12 -0.80 -6.25
CA VAL A 17 -11.01 0.06 -5.81
C VAL A 17 -11.42 1.53 -5.79
N ARG A 18 -12.21 1.97 -6.78
CA ARG A 18 -12.77 3.33 -6.81
C ARG A 18 -13.63 3.60 -5.58
N ARG A 19 -14.55 2.69 -5.27
CA ARG A 19 -15.40 2.81 -4.09
C ARG A 19 -14.59 2.79 -2.80
N ALA A 20 -13.53 1.98 -2.72
CA ALA A 20 -12.63 2.01 -1.56
C ALA A 20 -11.95 3.38 -1.39
N ALA A 21 -11.46 3.99 -2.48
CA ALA A 21 -10.87 5.33 -2.42
C ALA A 21 -11.87 6.40 -1.97
N GLU A 22 -13.11 6.35 -2.45
CA GLU A 22 -14.20 7.22 -1.98
C GLU A 22 -14.47 7.06 -0.49
N ILE A 23 -14.60 5.83 0.00
CA ILE A 23 -14.84 5.56 1.43
C ILE A 23 -13.71 6.12 2.30
N VAL A 24 -12.45 5.98 1.88
CA VAL A 24 -11.32 6.53 2.64
C VAL A 24 -11.38 8.06 2.65
N LYS A 25 -11.68 8.71 1.52
CA LYS A 25 -11.84 10.17 1.44
C LYS A 25 -12.99 10.68 2.32
N GLU A 26 -14.10 9.93 2.37
CA GLU A 26 -15.24 10.24 3.26
C GLU A 26 -14.85 10.11 4.74
N ARG A 27 -14.15 9.04 5.12
CA ARG A 27 -13.80 8.75 6.53
C ARG A 27 -12.62 9.55 7.06
N ALA A 28 -11.68 9.93 6.20
CA ALA A 28 -10.49 10.68 6.56
C ALA A 28 -10.19 11.79 5.51
N PRO A 29 -10.98 12.89 5.47
CA PRO A 29 -10.86 13.92 4.44
C PRO A 29 -9.50 14.63 4.36
N GLY A 30 -8.76 14.64 5.47
CA GLY A 30 -7.41 15.21 5.55
C GLY A 30 -6.30 14.27 5.07
N LEU A 31 -6.59 12.97 4.86
CA LEU A 31 -5.60 12.03 4.36
C LEU A 31 -5.34 12.29 2.87
N VAL A 32 -4.06 12.41 2.51
CA VAL A 32 -3.63 12.53 1.11
C VAL A 32 -3.67 11.14 0.48
N VAL A 33 -4.79 10.84 -0.19
CA VAL A 33 -5.05 9.54 -0.81
C VAL A 33 -5.88 9.71 -2.07
N ASP A 34 -5.59 8.89 -3.09
CA ASP A 34 -6.35 8.89 -4.33
C ASP A 34 -6.37 7.53 -5.02
N GLY A 35 -7.26 7.38 -5.99
CA GLY A 35 -7.49 6.15 -6.75
C GLY A 35 -8.89 6.10 -7.38
N GLU A 36 -9.16 5.14 -8.25
CA GLU A 36 -8.28 4.03 -8.63
C GLU A 36 -7.23 4.41 -9.69
N MET A 37 -6.01 3.90 -9.55
CA MET A 37 -4.93 4.16 -10.50
C MET A 37 -3.93 3.01 -10.58
N GLN A 38 -3.23 2.94 -11.71
CA GLN A 38 -2.09 2.07 -11.97
C GLN A 38 -0.85 2.54 -11.23
N LEU A 39 0.07 1.60 -10.99
CA LEU A 39 1.32 1.86 -10.28
C LEU A 39 2.17 2.93 -10.96
N ALA A 40 2.25 2.92 -12.30
CA ALA A 40 2.98 3.93 -13.06
C ALA A 40 2.47 5.36 -12.78
N ILE A 41 1.15 5.56 -12.76
CA ILE A 41 0.54 6.87 -12.42
C ILE A 41 0.78 7.22 -10.95
N ALA A 42 0.73 6.25 -10.05
CA ALA A 42 0.99 6.47 -8.63
C ALA A 42 2.45 6.90 -8.35
N ARG A 43 3.41 6.49 -9.18
CA ARG A 43 4.85 6.67 -8.98
C ARG A 43 5.53 7.63 -9.97
N ASP A 44 4.75 8.25 -10.86
CA ASP A 44 5.25 9.27 -11.78
C ASP A 44 4.41 10.55 -11.61
N ARG A 45 4.92 11.45 -10.77
CA ARG A 45 4.33 12.76 -10.52
C ARG A 45 4.07 13.56 -11.78
N GLU A 46 5.04 13.62 -12.69
CA GLU A 46 4.96 14.49 -13.87
C GLU A 46 3.88 13.98 -14.82
N LEU A 47 3.87 12.67 -15.07
CA LEU A 47 2.83 12.01 -15.85
C LEU A 47 1.45 12.21 -15.21
N ARG A 48 1.35 12.05 -13.89
CA ARG A 48 0.09 12.22 -13.16
C ARG A 48 -0.43 13.65 -13.22
N LYS A 49 0.43 14.66 -13.06
CA LYS A 49 0.03 16.07 -13.20
C LYS A 49 -0.45 16.40 -14.61
N GLY A 50 0.17 15.81 -15.63
CA GLY A 50 -0.21 16.01 -17.03
C GLY A 50 -1.58 15.43 -17.38
N TYR A 51 -1.86 14.18 -16.97
CA TYR A 51 -3.09 13.48 -17.35
C TYR A 51 -4.23 13.60 -16.33
N PHE A 52 -3.90 13.76 -15.05
CA PHE A 52 -4.84 13.75 -13.94
C PHE A 52 -4.58 14.91 -12.95
N PRO A 53 -4.68 16.18 -13.39
CA PRO A 53 -4.36 17.35 -12.57
C PRO A 53 -5.30 17.52 -11.36
N PHE A 54 -6.41 16.80 -11.32
CA PHE A 54 -7.34 16.75 -10.18
C PHE A 54 -6.90 15.80 -9.07
N CYS A 55 -5.86 14.98 -9.29
CA CYS A 55 -5.39 14.00 -8.32
C CYS A 55 -4.77 14.69 -7.10
N ARG A 56 -5.13 14.23 -5.89
CA ARG A 56 -4.68 14.83 -4.62
C ARG A 56 -3.21 14.53 -4.26
N LEU A 57 -2.58 13.60 -4.98
CA LEU A 57 -1.19 13.21 -4.72
C LEU A 57 -0.22 14.24 -5.31
N ASP A 58 0.34 15.09 -4.45
CA ASP A 58 1.31 16.11 -4.87
C ASP A 58 2.69 15.53 -5.21
N GLU A 59 3.08 14.42 -4.58
CA GLU A 59 4.34 13.70 -4.75
C GLU A 59 4.09 12.23 -5.08
N ASP A 60 5.13 11.46 -5.40
CA ASP A 60 4.97 10.02 -5.65
C ASP A 60 4.38 9.30 -4.45
N ALA A 61 3.43 8.41 -4.71
CA ALA A 61 2.80 7.61 -3.67
C ALA A 61 3.86 6.77 -2.93
N ASN A 62 3.94 6.96 -1.61
CA ASN A 62 4.81 6.20 -0.72
C ASN A 62 4.08 5.04 -0.02
N VAL A 63 2.74 5.04 -0.05
CA VAL A 63 1.89 3.94 0.44
C VAL A 63 1.08 3.38 -0.72
N LEU A 64 1.27 2.08 -0.98
CA LEU A 64 0.67 1.39 -2.10
C LEU A 64 -0.34 0.35 -1.60
N ILE A 65 -1.64 0.64 -1.75
CA ILE A 65 -2.71 -0.28 -1.37
C ILE A 65 -3.09 -1.15 -2.57
N PHE A 66 -2.85 -2.46 -2.46
CA PHE A 66 -3.18 -3.43 -3.50
C PHE A 66 -4.67 -3.84 -3.45
N PRO A 67 -5.29 -4.17 -4.59
CA PRO A 67 -6.72 -4.46 -4.66
C PRO A 67 -7.10 -5.81 -4.03
N ASP A 68 -6.15 -6.72 -3.88
CA ASP A 68 -6.35 -8.06 -3.34
C ASP A 68 -5.02 -8.68 -2.88
N LEU A 69 -5.13 -9.84 -2.21
CA LEU A 69 -3.99 -10.57 -1.68
C LEU A 69 -3.04 -11.07 -2.78
N GLN A 70 -3.55 -11.52 -3.93
CA GLN A 70 -2.69 -12.09 -4.97
C GLN A 70 -1.76 -11.02 -5.55
N SER A 71 -2.31 -9.88 -5.93
CA SER A 71 -1.55 -8.75 -6.47
C SER A 71 -0.54 -8.19 -5.47
N GLY A 72 -0.94 -8.03 -4.19
CA GLY A 72 -0.02 -7.57 -3.15
C GLY A 72 1.10 -8.56 -2.84
N HIS A 73 0.77 -9.85 -2.73
CA HIS A 73 1.75 -10.88 -2.42
C HIS A 73 2.78 -11.05 -3.55
N LEU A 74 2.31 -11.15 -4.80
CA LEU A 74 3.20 -11.27 -5.95
C LEU A 74 4.09 -10.03 -6.10
N ALA A 75 3.54 -8.83 -5.92
CA ALA A 75 4.33 -7.60 -6.00
C ALA A 75 5.44 -7.55 -4.94
N MET A 76 5.13 -7.91 -3.69
CA MET A 76 6.14 -7.97 -2.63
C MET A 76 7.22 -9.00 -2.93
N GLN A 77 6.86 -10.21 -3.38
CA GLN A 77 7.84 -11.21 -3.77
C GLN A 77 8.70 -10.74 -4.95
N SER A 78 8.10 -10.16 -5.99
CA SER A 78 8.83 -9.61 -7.12
C SER A 78 9.81 -8.52 -6.69
N LEU A 79 9.41 -7.60 -5.81
CA LEU A 79 10.30 -6.57 -5.27
C LEU A 79 11.45 -7.18 -4.47
N ASN A 80 11.19 -8.17 -3.63
CA ASN A 80 12.24 -8.84 -2.85
C ASN A 80 13.25 -9.58 -3.74
N TYR A 81 12.80 -10.16 -4.87
CA TYR A 81 13.67 -10.86 -5.80
C TYR A 81 14.43 -9.93 -6.75
N MET A 82 13.83 -8.82 -7.16
CA MET A 82 14.36 -7.93 -8.19
C MET A 82 15.09 -6.70 -7.64
N ALA A 83 14.70 -6.24 -6.46
CA ALA A 83 15.29 -5.07 -5.81
C ALA A 83 16.22 -5.53 -4.69
N GLU A 84 17.31 -4.79 -4.47
CA GLU A 84 18.14 -4.89 -3.25
C GLU A 84 17.44 -4.22 -2.05
N ALA A 85 16.11 -4.39 -1.96
CA ALA A 85 15.33 -3.88 -0.85
C ALA A 85 15.43 -4.86 0.31
N LEU A 86 15.58 -4.34 1.53
CA LEU A 86 15.48 -5.13 2.75
C LEU A 86 13.99 -5.21 3.15
N PRO A 87 13.29 -6.34 2.90
CA PRO A 87 11.92 -6.48 3.36
C PRO A 87 11.89 -6.47 4.89
N ILE A 88 11.10 -5.57 5.46
CA ILE A 88 10.66 -5.69 6.85
C ILE A 88 9.35 -6.47 6.79
N GLY A 89 9.32 -7.60 7.51
CA GLY A 89 8.35 -8.69 7.35
C GLY A 89 6.87 -8.28 7.39
N PRO A 90 5.95 -9.23 7.15
CA PRO A 90 4.52 -8.93 7.16
C PRO A 90 4.08 -8.42 8.54
N MET A 91 3.77 -7.13 8.62
CA MET A 91 3.26 -6.48 9.83
C MET A 91 1.74 -6.54 9.82
N LEU A 92 1.17 -7.12 10.86
CA LEU A 92 -0.26 -7.00 11.13
C LEU A 92 -0.52 -5.65 11.79
N MET A 93 -1.58 -4.99 11.37
CA MET A 93 -2.05 -3.72 11.94
C MET A 93 -3.52 -3.82 12.33
N GLY A 94 -3.95 -2.99 13.28
CA GLY A 94 -5.37 -2.87 13.69
C GLY A 94 -5.82 -3.88 14.76
N THR A 95 -4.89 -4.58 15.41
CA THR A 95 -5.17 -5.45 16.56
C THR A 95 -5.25 -4.62 17.86
N ARG A 96 -5.94 -5.16 18.89
CA ARG A 96 -6.05 -4.48 20.21
C ARG A 96 -4.70 -4.38 20.95
N LEU A 97 -3.81 -5.33 20.71
CA LEU A 97 -2.44 -5.35 21.19
C LEU A 97 -1.52 -5.73 20.02
N PRO A 98 -0.25 -5.29 19.98
CA PRO A 98 0.66 -5.64 18.90
C PRO A 98 0.85 -7.15 18.81
N VAL A 99 0.59 -7.71 17.64
CA VAL A 99 0.78 -9.12 17.32
C VAL A 99 1.33 -9.16 15.91
N HIS A 100 2.50 -9.76 15.72
CA HIS A 100 3.10 -9.95 14.39
C HIS A 100 3.42 -11.42 14.17
N LEU A 101 3.42 -11.83 12.90
CA LEU A 101 3.69 -13.20 12.50
C LEU A 101 5.04 -13.28 11.80
N LEU A 102 5.87 -14.21 12.25
CA LEU A 102 7.12 -14.56 11.58
C LEU A 102 6.87 -15.71 10.60
N GLN A 103 7.55 -15.68 9.46
CA GLN A 103 7.55 -16.80 8.53
C GLN A 103 8.60 -17.84 8.91
N TYR A 104 8.37 -19.09 8.50
CA TYR A 104 9.40 -20.12 8.60
C TYR A 104 10.63 -19.72 7.79
N GLY A 105 11.81 -19.81 8.40
CA GLY A 105 13.06 -19.38 7.77
C GLY A 105 13.41 -17.91 8.00
N ALA A 106 12.67 -17.19 8.87
CA ALA A 106 13.01 -15.82 9.23
C ALA A 106 14.42 -15.72 9.82
N THR A 107 15.15 -14.70 9.39
CA THR A 107 16.49 -14.38 9.87
C THR A 107 16.44 -13.78 11.29
N VAL A 108 17.56 -13.81 11.99
CA VAL A 108 17.69 -13.16 13.31
C VAL A 108 17.36 -11.67 13.22
N GLU A 109 17.79 -11.02 12.13
CA GLU A 109 17.53 -9.60 11.89
C GLU A 109 16.04 -9.29 11.73
N GLU A 110 15.29 -10.11 10.99
CA GLU A 110 13.84 -9.97 10.85
C GLU A 110 13.12 -10.11 12.21
N VAL A 111 13.56 -11.04 13.06
CA VAL A 111 13.02 -11.21 14.42
C VAL A 111 13.26 -9.97 15.27
N VAL A 112 14.47 -9.42 15.25
CA VAL A 112 14.82 -8.21 16.01
C VAL A 112 14.03 -7.01 15.49
N ASN A 113 13.94 -6.84 14.17
CA ASN A 113 13.21 -5.73 13.55
C ASN A 113 11.72 -5.76 13.88
N LEU A 114 11.05 -6.91 13.73
CA LEU A 114 9.62 -7.04 14.05
C LEU A 114 9.33 -6.89 15.54
N THR A 115 10.22 -7.38 16.41
CA THR A 115 10.09 -7.17 17.86
C THR A 115 10.18 -5.69 18.20
N THR A 116 11.13 -4.98 17.58
CA THR A 116 11.32 -3.54 17.78
C THR A 116 10.07 -2.77 17.34
N VAL A 117 9.51 -3.09 16.18
CA VAL A 117 8.25 -2.50 15.71
C VAL A 117 7.12 -2.76 16.72
N GLY A 118 6.94 -4.01 17.17
CA GLY A 118 5.86 -4.34 18.11
C GLY A 118 5.96 -3.60 19.44
N VAL A 119 7.17 -3.35 19.95
CA VAL A 119 7.38 -2.53 21.16
C VAL A 119 7.01 -1.07 20.90
N VAL A 120 7.40 -0.51 19.75
CA VAL A 120 7.03 0.87 19.37
C VAL A 120 5.52 1.01 19.23
N GLU A 121 4.85 0.06 18.59
CA GLU A 121 3.38 0.05 18.48
C GLU A 121 2.70 -0.01 19.84
N PHE A 122 3.20 -0.82 20.78
CA PHE A 122 2.65 -0.91 22.13
C PHE A 122 2.77 0.42 22.88
N CYS A 123 3.88 1.12 22.74
CA CYS A 123 4.11 2.39 23.41
C CYS A 123 3.34 3.57 22.77
N ALA A 124 2.95 3.45 21.50
CA ALA A 124 2.27 4.52 20.76
C ALA A 124 0.73 4.50 20.89
N GLY A 125 0.14 3.40 21.37
CA GLY A 125 -1.29 3.24 21.63
C GLY A 125 -1.67 3.41 23.10
#